data_AF-A0A257U8E0-F1
#
_entry.id   AF-A0A257U8E0-F1
#
_cell.length_a   1.000
_cell.length_b   1.000
_cell.length_c   1.000
_cell.angle_alpha   90.00
_cell.angle_beta   90.00
_cell.angle_gamma   90.00
#
_symmetry.space_group_name_H-M   'P 1'
#
loop_
_entity.id
_entity.type
_entity.pdbx_description
1 polymer ?
#
loop_
_entity_poly.entity_id
_entity_poly.type
_entity_poly.pdbx_seq_one_letter_code
_entity_poly.pdbx_strand_id
1 'polypeptide(L)'
;MNHPIKKTPLKQTPTRRRRATPLPPEWPSFVGTAQYVGTSPSGRVTVFVDPTLGEPGVQNAQDMVNDADRIAKANDGIFGTIGGPVSVIIYAIGGATDGTGGADHGGCDYVTGAAIEVCASFGNSARVSALFEAELSECSMGGNLCGLSTGEALSRWCAAVIGNNALPDFATAPTWAQDGMPDYVDQTEPTDQDPDSIGCGMAFLSWLMSLGQTLGAIAQAMVSLGDSGTLAELYQQLTGNSAANAWPEFIAAVQALPGGVTSDDPFGQTSQLEVR
;
A
#
# COMPACT_ATOMS: atom_id res chain seq x y z
N MET A 1 49.04 58.39 25.41
CA MET A 1 48.16 57.64 26.33
C MET A 1 47.30 56.72 25.48
N ASN A 2 47.74 55.48 25.29
CA ASN A 2 47.09 54.51 24.39
C ASN A 2 46.35 53.47 25.22
N HIS A 3 45.03 53.39 25.05
CA HIS A 3 44.20 52.33 25.64
C HIS A 3 44.26 51.05 24.78
N PRO A 4 44.50 49.87 25.38
CA PRO A 4 44.38 48.59 24.68
C PRO A 4 42.92 48.10 24.64
N ILE A 5 42.45 47.78 23.43
CA ILE A 5 41.15 47.16 23.15
C ILE A 5 41.23 45.65 23.48
N LYS A 6 40.42 45.17 24.43
CA LYS A 6 40.26 43.75 24.73
C LYS A 6 39.43 43.07 23.64
N LYS A 7 39.96 42.00 23.03
CA LYS A 7 39.22 41.14 22.10
C LYS A 7 38.26 40.22 22.88
N THR A 8 36.98 40.30 22.55
CA THR A 8 35.92 39.40 23.04
C THR A 8 36.06 38.02 22.35
N PRO A 9 35.93 36.89 23.05
CA PRO A 9 35.96 35.57 22.42
C PRO A 9 34.67 35.34 21.62
N LEU A 10 34.82 34.84 20.39
CA LEU A 10 33.71 34.37 19.55
C LEU A 10 33.01 33.19 20.24
N LYS A 11 31.70 33.31 20.42
CA LYS A 11 30.80 32.24 20.88
C LYS A 11 30.89 31.07 19.89
N GLN A 12 31.36 29.92 20.35
CA GLN A 12 31.30 28.68 19.60
C GLN A 12 29.82 28.32 19.37
N THR A 13 29.42 28.25 18.11
CA THR A 13 28.11 27.76 17.69
C THR A 13 27.93 26.33 18.19
N PRO A 14 26.77 25.95 18.76
CA PRO A 14 26.56 24.59 19.23
C PRO A 14 26.66 23.62 18.05
N THR A 15 27.54 22.63 18.17
CA THR A 15 27.59 21.48 17.30
C THR A 15 26.21 20.83 17.22
N ARG A 16 25.75 20.59 15.99
CA ARG A 16 24.50 19.87 15.66
C ARG A 16 24.46 18.59 16.50
N ARG A 17 23.58 18.55 17.52
CA ARG A 17 23.32 17.32 18.30
C ARG A 17 23.02 16.22 17.29
N ARG A 18 23.85 15.18 17.28
CA ARG A 18 23.59 13.92 16.58
C ARG A 18 22.24 13.45 17.15
N ARG A 19 21.15 13.55 16.36
CA ARG A 19 19.86 12.99 16.77
C ARG A 19 20.13 11.52 17.09
N ALA A 20 19.68 11.07 18.26
CA ALA A 20 19.73 9.66 18.59
C ALA A 20 19.00 8.89 17.47
N THR A 21 19.59 7.78 17.03
CA THR A 21 18.97 6.87 16.07
C THR A 21 17.58 6.48 16.59
N PRO A 22 16.52 6.54 15.77
CA PRO A 22 15.19 6.06 16.16
C PRO A 22 15.27 4.61 16.65
N LEU A 23 14.53 4.31 17.72
CA LEU A 23 14.32 2.93 18.15
C LEU A 23 13.25 2.28 17.26
N PRO A 24 13.40 1.00 16.87
CA PRO A 24 12.35 0.29 16.16
C PRO A 24 11.10 0.14 17.05
N PRO A 25 9.88 0.17 16.48
CA PRO A 25 8.67 -0.23 17.19
C PRO A 25 8.68 -1.74 17.51
N GLU A 26 7.63 -2.19 18.20
CA GLU A 26 7.28 -3.61 18.20
C GLU A 26 6.73 -3.97 16.81
N TRP A 27 7.27 -5.02 16.22
CA TRP A 27 6.87 -5.49 14.91
C TRP A 27 5.88 -6.66 15.04
N PRO A 28 4.89 -6.80 14.13
CA PRO A 28 3.92 -7.90 14.16
C PRO A 28 4.54 -9.29 14.30
N SER A 29 5.56 -9.59 13.49
CA SER A 29 6.15 -10.92 13.38
C SER A 29 7.69 -10.94 13.47
N PHE A 30 8.38 -9.84 13.17
CA PHE A 30 9.83 -9.77 13.19
C PHE A 30 10.39 -9.77 14.63
N VAL A 31 11.09 -10.85 14.98
CA VAL A 31 11.69 -11.04 16.32
C VAL A 31 13.20 -10.75 16.38
N GLY A 32 13.80 -10.28 15.28
CA GLY A 32 15.23 -10.03 15.18
C GLY A 32 15.68 -8.67 15.74
N THR A 33 16.94 -8.31 15.49
CA THR A 33 17.44 -6.96 15.83
C THR A 33 17.40 -6.08 14.60
N ALA A 34 16.41 -5.19 14.54
CA ALA A 34 16.24 -4.26 13.43
C ALA A 34 17.39 -3.24 13.36
N GLN A 35 18.00 -3.08 12.19
CA GLN A 35 18.99 -2.04 11.92
C GLN A 35 18.30 -0.84 11.28
N TYR A 36 18.43 0.34 11.90
CA TYR A 36 17.99 1.59 11.28
C TYR A 36 18.83 1.92 10.05
N VAL A 37 18.15 2.26 8.95
CA VAL A 37 18.78 2.65 7.68
C VAL A 37 18.62 4.15 7.45
N GLY A 38 17.41 4.68 7.59
CA GLY A 38 17.15 6.08 7.33
C GLY A 38 15.71 6.48 7.65
N THR A 39 15.45 7.77 7.54
CA THR A 39 14.09 8.33 7.54
C THR A 39 13.96 9.12 6.25
N SER A 40 12.81 9.01 5.59
CA SER A 40 12.51 9.77 4.38
C SER A 40 12.64 11.29 4.62
N PRO A 41 12.93 12.11 3.59
CA PRO A 41 13.10 13.56 3.76
C PRO A 41 11.94 14.28 4.45
N SER A 42 10.70 13.86 4.21
CA SER A 42 9.50 14.41 4.88
C SER A 42 9.40 14.04 6.36
N GLY A 43 10.12 13.00 6.80
CA GLY A 43 10.00 12.43 8.14
C GLY A 43 8.86 11.41 8.30
N ARG A 44 8.11 11.10 7.22
CA ARG A 44 6.94 10.22 7.29
C ARG A 44 7.27 8.75 7.39
N VAL A 45 8.38 8.29 6.82
CA VAL A 45 8.72 6.87 6.80
C VAL A 45 10.08 6.65 7.42
N THR A 46 10.15 5.85 8.48
CA THR A 46 11.40 5.41 9.12
C THR A 46 11.68 3.98 8.68
N VAL A 47 12.82 3.75 8.05
CA VAL A 47 13.17 2.46 7.42
C VAL A 47 14.20 1.72 8.26
N PHE A 48 13.89 0.46 8.52
CA PHE A 48 14.73 -0.53 9.15
C PHE A 48 14.95 -1.72 8.22
N VAL A 49 15.98 -2.52 8.52
CA VAL A 49 16.28 -3.76 7.81
C VAL A 49 16.71 -4.82 8.81
N ASP A 50 16.43 -6.09 8.52
CA ASP A 50 17.12 -7.20 9.16
C ASP A 50 18.58 -7.25 8.69
N PRO A 51 19.57 -6.98 9.57
CA PRO A 51 20.97 -6.95 9.18
C PRO A 51 21.50 -8.29 8.68
N THR A 52 20.81 -9.40 8.96
CA THR A 52 21.21 -10.74 8.48
C THR A 52 21.06 -10.91 6.96
N LEU A 53 20.28 -10.04 6.30
CA LEU A 53 20.12 -10.03 4.85
C LEU A 53 21.36 -9.53 4.08
N GLY A 54 22.33 -8.93 4.78
CA GLY A 54 23.54 -8.39 4.17
C GLY A 54 23.27 -7.22 3.22
N GLU A 55 24.21 -7.00 2.29
CA GLU A 55 24.18 -5.87 1.36
C GLU A 55 22.92 -5.79 0.48
N PRO A 56 22.37 -6.91 -0.05
CA PRO A 56 21.13 -6.85 -0.83
C PRO A 56 19.93 -6.33 -0.04
N GLY A 57 19.77 -6.73 1.22
CA GLY A 57 18.69 -6.22 2.09
C GLY A 57 18.89 -4.74 2.42
N VAL A 58 20.14 -4.33 2.72
CA VAL A 58 20.47 -2.91 2.96
C VAL A 58 20.19 -2.07 1.71
N GLN A 59 20.44 -2.60 0.51
CA GLN A 59 20.11 -1.91 -0.75
C GLN A 59 18.60 -1.71 -0.90
N ASN A 60 17.78 -2.74 -0.69
CA ASN A 60 16.31 -2.58 -0.70
C ASN A 60 15.85 -1.49 0.28
N ALA A 61 16.42 -1.47 1.50
CA ALA A 61 16.08 -0.48 2.50
C ALA A 61 16.54 0.94 2.15
N GLN A 62 17.72 1.09 1.55
CA GLN A 62 18.20 2.39 1.09
C GLN A 62 17.35 2.94 -0.06
N ASP A 63 16.91 2.08 -0.98
CA ASP A 63 16.00 2.46 -2.05
C ASP A 63 14.63 2.85 -1.51
N MET A 64 14.11 2.11 -0.52
CA MET A 64 12.87 2.46 0.19
C MET A 64 12.97 3.85 0.83
N VAL A 65 14.07 4.19 1.52
CA VAL A 65 14.25 5.54 2.09
C VAL A 65 14.13 6.63 1.01
N ASN A 66 14.64 6.35 -0.20
CA ASN A 66 14.64 7.30 -1.32
C ASN A 66 13.26 7.41 -1.99
N ASP A 67 12.47 6.33 -2.00
CA ASP A 67 11.18 6.25 -2.70
C ASP A 67 9.97 6.56 -1.80
N ALA A 68 10.11 6.38 -0.49
CA ALA A 68 9.01 6.47 0.48
C ALA A 68 8.18 7.76 0.41
N ASP A 69 8.80 8.92 0.15
CA ASP A 69 8.06 10.18 0.05
C ASP A 69 7.20 10.27 -1.24
N ARG A 70 7.63 9.62 -2.33
CA ARG A 70 6.82 9.53 -3.56
C ARG A 70 5.58 8.68 -3.28
N ILE A 71 5.79 7.52 -2.66
CA ILE A 71 4.75 6.56 -2.29
C ILE A 71 3.71 7.23 -1.37
N ALA A 72 4.16 7.75 -0.22
CA ALA A 72 3.28 8.37 0.76
C ALA A 72 2.50 9.58 0.21
N LYS A 73 3.11 10.38 -0.69
CA LYS A 73 2.41 11.49 -1.34
C LYS A 73 1.34 11.01 -2.33
N ALA A 74 1.60 9.94 -3.07
CA ALA A 74 0.64 9.38 -4.00
C ALA A 74 -0.54 8.73 -3.23
N ASN A 75 -0.25 8.02 -2.15
CA ASN A 75 -1.23 7.47 -1.23
C ASN A 75 -2.16 8.57 -0.67
N ASP A 76 -1.59 9.66 -0.14
CA ASP A 76 -2.38 10.81 0.33
C ASP A 76 -3.31 11.37 -0.76
N GLY A 77 -2.85 11.36 -2.01
CA GLY A 77 -3.62 11.82 -3.16
C GLY A 77 -4.83 10.93 -3.45
N ILE A 78 -4.67 9.62 -3.31
CA ILE A 78 -5.76 8.63 -3.47
C ILE A 78 -6.78 8.80 -2.34
N PHE A 79 -6.33 8.78 -1.09
CA PHE A 79 -7.22 8.82 0.08
C PHE A 79 -7.71 10.23 0.44
N GLY A 80 -7.19 11.27 -0.20
CA GLY A 80 -7.60 12.66 0.01
C GLY A 80 -7.25 13.22 1.40
N THR A 81 -6.43 12.52 2.16
CA THR A 81 -5.99 12.90 3.51
C THR A 81 -4.50 12.70 3.66
N ILE A 82 -3.87 13.48 4.54
CA ILE A 82 -2.43 13.31 4.85
C ILE A 82 -2.32 12.21 5.89
N GLY A 83 -1.68 11.10 5.52
CA GLY A 83 -1.43 9.98 6.42
C GLY A 83 -0.43 10.29 7.53
N GLY A 84 -0.41 9.43 8.56
CA GLY A 84 0.51 9.52 9.68
C GLY A 84 1.94 9.05 9.35
N PRO A 85 2.87 9.19 10.32
CA PRO A 85 4.19 8.58 10.21
C PRO A 85 4.13 7.06 10.41
N VAL A 86 4.94 6.32 9.67
CA VAL A 86 5.09 4.85 9.80
C VAL A 86 6.56 4.45 9.95
N SER A 87 6.78 3.27 10.50
CA SER A 87 8.05 2.56 10.46
C SER A 87 7.89 1.34 9.58
N VAL A 88 8.87 1.08 8.72
CA VAL A 88 8.90 -0.10 7.85
C VAL A 88 10.16 -0.91 8.14
N ILE A 89 10.03 -2.24 8.20
CA ILE A 89 11.17 -3.15 8.25
C ILE A 89 11.19 -4.06 7.02
N ILE A 90 12.37 -4.19 6.41
CA ILE A 90 12.61 -5.14 5.34
C ILE A 90 13.34 -6.36 5.89
N TYR A 91 12.73 -7.53 5.77
CA TYR A 91 13.31 -8.80 6.22
C TYR A 91 12.82 -9.99 5.37
N ALA A 92 13.31 -11.19 5.66
CA ALA A 92 12.89 -12.39 4.94
C ALA A 92 11.59 -12.98 5.52
N ILE A 93 10.43 -12.47 5.10
CA ILE A 93 9.12 -13.01 5.50
C ILE A 93 8.99 -14.45 5.00
N GLY A 94 8.70 -15.40 5.90
CA GLY A 94 8.69 -16.83 5.58
C GLY A 94 10.03 -17.39 5.09
N GLY A 95 11.14 -16.66 5.28
CA GLY A 95 12.45 -17.00 4.72
C GLY A 95 12.63 -16.62 3.25
N ALA A 96 11.66 -15.95 2.62
CA ALA A 96 11.74 -15.50 1.23
C ALA A 96 12.54 -14.19 1.10
N THR A 97 13.28 -14.05 0.00
CA THR A 97 14.03 -12.82 -0.32
C THR A 97 13.81 -12.37 -1.78
N ASP A 98 12.75 -12.86 -2.41
CA ASP A 98 12.29 -12.50 -3.74
C ASP A 98 10.99 -11.67 -3.70
N GLY A 99 10.49 -11.36 -2.50
CA GLY A 99 9.27 -10.62 -2.26
C GLY A 99 7.99 -11.46 -2.37
N THR A 100 8.09 -12.79 -2.45
CA THR A 100 6.90 -13.67 -2.44
C THR A 100 6.29 -13.84 -1.04
N GLY A 101 7.02 -13.46 0.01
CA GLY A 101 6.51 -13.45 1.38
C GLY A 101 5.47 -12.36 1.66
N GLY A 102 5.22 -11.44 0.74
CA GLY A 102 4.23 -10.38 0.91
C GLY A 102 4.68 -9.26 1.85
N ALA A 103 3.72 -8.65 2.52
CA ALA A 103 3.92 -7.66 3.57
C ALA A 103 2.80 -7.83 4.62
N ASP A 104 2.95 -7.19 5.77
CA ASP A 104 2.06 -7.34 6.93
C ASP A 104 2.10 -6.09 7.82
N HIS A 105 1.05 -5.87 8.61
CA HIS A 105 0.95 -4.80 9.61
C HIS A 105 -0.12 -5.09 10.67
N GLY A 106 -0.10 -4.34 11.77
CA GLY A 106 -0.92 -4.64 12.96
C GLY A 106 -2.36 -4.11 12.94
N GLY A 107 -2.79 -3.35 11.93
CA GLY A 107 -4.18 -2.88 11.84
C GLY A 107 -4.40 -1.69 10.90
N CYS A 108 -5.64 -1.38 10.55
CA CYS A 108 -5.95 -0.48 9.43
C CYS A 108 -5.79 1.02 9.70
N ASP A 109 -4.91 1.44 10.61
CA ASP A 109 -4.68 2.84 10.91
C ASP A 109 -3.22 3.18 11.26
N TYR A 110 -2.90 4.47 11.28
CA TYR A 110 -1.57 4.98 11.62
C TYR A 110 -1.21 4.90 13.12
N VAL A 111 -2.00 4.21 13.94
CA VAL A 111 -1.76 4.01 15.37
C VAL A 111 -1.38 2.56 15.65
N THR A 112 -2.16 1.60 15.16
CA THR A 112 -1.93 0.16 15.35
C THR A 112 -1.25 -0.49 14.14
N GLY A 113 -1.40 0.07 12.94
CA GLY A 113 -0.77 -0.40 11.69
C GLY A 113 0.56 0.24 11.33
N ALA A 114 0.98 1.27 12.07
CA ALA A 114 2.16 2.06 11.69
C ALA A 114 3.51 1.31 11.79
N ALA A 115 3.52 0.04 12.19
CA ALA A 115 4.68 -0.86 12.12
C ALA A 115 4.47 -1.85 10.96
N ILE A 116 5.02 -1.50 9.80
CA ILE A 116 4.85 -2.23 8.54
C ILE A 116 6.03 -3.19 8.31
N GLU A 117 5.72 -4.42 7.95
CA GLU A 117 6.66 -5.49 7.64
C GLU A 117 6.65 -5.80 6.15
N VAL A 118 7.81 -5.76 5.48
CA VAL A 118 7.89 -5.96 4.03
C VAL A 118 8.91 -7.05 3.70
N CYS A 119 8.50 -8.01 2.87
CA CYS A 119 9.41 -9.03 2.37
C CYS A 119 10.50 -8.40 1.50
N ALA A 120 11.75 -8.73 1.80
CA ALA A 120 12.88 -8.39 0.95
C ALA A 120 12.71 -8.97 -0.46
N SER A 121 13.16 -8.22 -1.46
CA SER A 121 13.21 -8.67 -2.86
C SER A 121 14.54 -8.24 -3.49
N PHE A 122 15.51 -9.13 -3.41
CA PHE A 122 16.88 -8.84 -3.80
C PHE A 122 16.98 -8.49 -5.29
N GLY A 123 17.57 -7.33 -5.58
CA GLY A 123 17.69 -6.81 -6.93
C GLY A 123 16.38 -6.24 -7.51
N ASN A 124 15.28 -6.21 -6.76
CA ASN A 124 13.99 -5.68 -7.20
C ASN A 124 13.35 -4.77 -6.13
N SER A 125 13.94 -3.59 -5.95
CA SER A 125 13.42 -2.59 -5.00
C SER A 125 12.03 -2.05 -5.38
N ALA A 126 11.64 -2.10 -6.65
CA ALA A 126 10.30 -1.71 -7.09
C ALA A 126 9.21 -2.62 -6.49
N ARG A 127 9.49 -3.92 -6.35
CA ARG A 127 8.61 -4.86 -5.65
C ARG A 127 8.49 -4.53 -4.17
N VAL A 128 9.59 -4.20 -3.50
CA VAL A 128 9.59 -3.78 -2.08
C VAL A 128 8.76 -2.50 -1.90
N SER A 129 8.90 -1.52 -2.80
CA SER A 129 8.06 -0.31 -2.84
C SER A 129 6.58 -0.61 -3.00
N ALA A 130 6.22 -1.55 -3.89
CA ALA A 130 4.82 -1.90 -4.13
C ALA A 130 4.20 -2.67 -2.94
N LEU A 131 4.94 -3.58 -2.32
CA LEU A 131 4.52 -4.26 -1.09
C LEU A 131 4.28 -3.26 0.04
N PHE A 132 5.21 -2.32 0.25
CA PHE A 132 5.02 -1.25 1.24
C PHE A 132 3.79 -0.38 0.94
N GLU A 133 3.50 -0.08 -0.33
CA GLU A 133 2.33 0.73 -0.69
C GLU A 133 1.00 0.02 -0.41
N ALA A 134 0.94 -1.32 -0.55
CA ALA A 134 -0.25 -2.08 -0.17
C ALA A 134 -0.57 -1.84 1.32
N GLU A 135 0.40 -2.09 2.20
CA GLU A 135 0.24 -1.90 3.66
C GLU A 135 0.01 -0.43 4.06
N LEU A 136 0.69 0.51 3.39
CA LEU A 136 0.50 1.94 3.66
C LEU A 136 -0.91 2.39 3.30
N SER A 137 -1.48 1.87 2.22
CA SER A 137 -2.87 2.13 1.83
C SER A 137 -3.84 1.67 2.89
N GLU A 138 -3.58 0.53 3.51
CA GLU A 138 -4.42 -0.01 4.57
C GLU A 138 -4.40 0.83 5.84
N CYS A 139 -3.25 1.42 6.18
CA CYS A 139 -3.18 2.43 7.25
C CYS A 139 -4.06 3.66 6.96
N SER A 140 -4.33 3.97 5.69
CA SER A 140 -5.20 5.09 5.28
C SER A 140 -6.68 4.74 5.27
N MET A 141 -7.05 3.47 5.48
CA MET A 141 -8.45 3.03 5.38
C MET A 141 -9.25 3.24 6.68
N GLY A 142 -8.61 3.13 7.84
CA GLY A 142 -9.28 3.17 9.14
C GLY A 142 -10.16 1.94 9.40
N GLY A 143 -10.70 1.84 10.62
CA GLY A 143 -11.60 0.74 10.99
C GLY A 143 -10.92 -0.62 10.92
N ASN A 144 -11.63 -1.59 10.34
CA ASN A 144 -11.14 -2.94 10.04
C ASN A 144 -11.13 -3.24 8.53
N LEU A 145 -11.26 -2.23 7.67
CA LEU A 145 -11.44 -2.42 6.23
C LEU A 145 -10.30 -3.25 5.60
N CYS A 146 -9.06 -3.08 6.06
CA CYS A 146 -7.91 -3.84 5.57
C CYS A 146 -8.02 -5.36 5.80
N GLY A 147 -8.65 -5.80 6.89
CA GLY A 147 -8.88 -7.23 7.15
C GLY A 147 -10.08 -7.83 6.40
N LEU A 148 -10.57 -7.15 5.37
CA LEU A 148 -11.71 -7.55 4.54
C LEU A 148 -11.28 -7.60 3.07
N SER A 149 -11.98 -8.40 2.28
CA SER A 149 -11.66 -8.57 0.85
C SER A 149 -11.74 -7.27 0.04
N THR A 150 -12.59 -6.33 0.46
CA THR A 150 -12.72 -5.01 -0.17
C THR A 150 -11.53 -4.08 0.11
N GLY A 151 -10.97 -4.14 1.32
CA GLY A 151 -9.77 -3.40 1.68
C GLY A 151 -8.54 -3.96 0.98
N GLU A 152 -8.35 -5.28 1.03
CA GLU A 152 -7.26 -5.98 0.34
C GLU A 152 -7.28 -5.73 -1.19
N ALA A 153 -8.46 -5.76 -1.82
CA ALA A 153 -8.57 -5.38 -3.23
C ALA A 153 -8.20 -3.90 -3.47
N LEU A 154 -8.57 -2.99 -2.57
CA LEU A 154 -8.25 -1.57 -2.70
C LEU A 154 -6.74 -1.31 -2.51
N SER A 155 -6.10 -1.94 -1.51
CA SER A 155 -4.67 -1.79 -1.22
C SER A 155 -3.82 -2.30 -2.38
N ARG A 156 -4.18 -3.46 -2.95
CA ARG A 156 -3.56 -4.01 -4.15
C ARG A 156 -3.72 -3.13 -5.38
N TRP A 157 -4.87 -2.47 -5.55
CA TRP A 157 -5.03 -1.47 -6.61
C TRP A 157 -4.14 -0.25 -6.42
N CYS A 158 -4.00 0.25 -5.19
CA CYS A 158 -3.07 1.33 -4.88
C CYS A 158 -1.62 0.92 -5.20
N ALA A 159 -1.20 -0.28 -4.79
CA ALA A 159 0.10 -0.84 -5.10
C ALA A 159 0.33 -1.05 -6.60
N ALA A 160 -0.69 -1.51 -7.34
CA ALA A 160 -0.61 -1.69 -8.79
C ALA A 160 -0.39 -0.35 -9.52
N VAL A 161 -1.04 0.72 -9.07
CA VAL A 161 -0.90 2.05 -9.69
C VAL A 161 0.41 2.72 -9.31
N ILE A 162 0.72 2.80 -8.01
CA ILE A 162 1.89 3.54 -7.50
C ILE A 162 3.18 2.76 -7.71
N GLY A 163 3.13 1.43 -7.69
CA GLY A 163 4.23 0.52 -7.94
C GLY A 163 4.43 0.15 -9.41
N ASN A 164 3.66 0.74 -10.34
CA ASN A 164 3.69 0.40 -11.77
C ASN A 164 3.56 -1.12 -12.02
N ASN A 165 2.59 -1.72 -11.35
CA ASN A 165 2.26 -3.14 -11.42
C ASN A 165 3.46 -4.08 -11.17
N ALA A 166 4.28 -3.78 -10.16
CA ALA A 166 5.44 -4.59 -9.77
C ALA A 166 5.09 -5.91 -9.03
N LEU A 167 3.79 -6.18 -8.80
CA LEU A 167 3.26 -7.37 -8.12
C LEU A 167 2.33 -8.22 -9.01
N PRO A 168 2.63 -8.43 -10.32
CA PRO A 168 1.68 -9.06 -11.23
C PRO A 168 1.41 -10.53 -10.90
N ASP A 169 2.33 -11.18 -10.18
CA ASP A 169 2.24 -12.57 -9.72
C ASP A 169 1.34 -12.76 -8.49
N PHE A 170 0.93 -11.68 -7.82
CA PHE A 170 -0.09 -11.75 -6.77
C PHE A 170 -1.51 -11.87 -7.34
N ALA A 171 -1.70 -11.73 -8.66
CA ALA A 171 -3.02 -11.65 -9.29
C ALA A 171 -3.96 -12.80 -8.89
N THR A 172 -5.19 -12.47 -8.50
CA THR A 172 -6.21 -13.42 -8.06
C THR A 172 -7.49 -13.36 -8.88
N ALA A 173 -7.76 -12.28 -9.63
CA ALA A 173 -8.92 -12.20 -10.51
C ALA A 173 -9.00 -13.33 -11.56
N PRO A 174 -7.87 -13.84 -12.13
CA PRO A 174 -7.92 -15.01 -13.01
C PRO A 174 -8.40 -16.28 -12.31
N THR A 175 -8.11 -16.45 -11.01
CA THR A 175 -8.60 -17.58 -10.21
C THR A 175 -10.10 -17.46 -9.98
N TRP A 176 -10.56 -16.31 -9.50
CA TRP A 176 -11.99 -16.00 -9.34
C TRP A 176 -12.80 -16.29 -10.62
N ALA A 177 -12.26 -15.92 -11.78
CA ALA A 177 -12.91 -16.18 -13.05
C ALA A 177 -12.95 -17.67 -13.43
N GLN A 178 -11.90 -18.43 -13.10
CA GLN A 178 -11.83 -19.88 -13.32
C GLN A 178 -12.79 -20.65 -12.42
N ASP A 179 -12.98 -20.18 -11.19
CA ASP A 179 -13.80 -20.82 -10.16
C ASP A 179 -15.30 -20.49 -10.29
N GLY A 180 -15.68 -19.88 -11.42
CA GLY A 180 -17.07 -19.68 -11.81
C GLY A 180 -17.62 -18.30 -11.45
N MET A 181 -16.75 -17.34 -11.10
CA MET A 181 -17.10 -15.96 -10.76
C MET A 181 -18.13 -15.89 -9.61
N PRO A 182 -17.83 -16.44 -8.42
CA PRO A 182 -18.69 -16.26 -7.26
C PRO A 182 -18.93 -14.76 -6.97
N ASP A 183 -20.14 -14.44 -6.52
CA ASP A 183 -20.57 -13.05 -6.27
C ASP A 183 -20.06 -12.56 -4.91
N TYR A 184 -18.94 -11.85 -4.96
CA TYR A 184 -18.42 -11.08 -3.82
C TYR A 184 -18.68 -9.57 -3.96
N VAL A 185 -19.53 -9.16 -4.91
CA VAL A 185 -19.93 -7.77 -5.09
C VAL A 185 -21.08 -7.43 -4.15
N ASP A 186 -22.08 -8.30 -4.08
CA ASP A 186 -23.22 -8.18 -3.17
C ASP A 186 -22.92 -8.78 -1.78
N GLN A 187 -21.89 -9.63 -1.67
CA GLN A 187 -21.51 -10.35 -0.45
C GLN A 187 -20.02 -10.23 -0.19
N THR A 188 -19.62 -9.26 0.62
CA THR A 188 -18.21 -9.14 1.01
C THR A 188 -17.81 -10.23 1.99
N GLU A 189 -16.52 -10.56 2.01
CA GLU A 189 -16.00 -11.57 2.91
C GLU A 189 -15.26 -10.92 4.09
N PRO A 190 -15.45 -11.40 5.33
CA PRO A 190 -14.77 -10.84 6.51
C PRO A 190 -13.33 -11.37 6.66
N THR A 191 -12.63 -11.53 5.54
CA THR A 191 -11.23 -11.94 5.48
C THR A 191 -10.55 -11.34 4.24
N ASP A 192 -9.24 -11.15 4.34
CA ASP A 192 -8.30 -10.72 3.30
C ASP A 192 -7.49 -11.90 2.72
N GLN A 193 -7.89 -13.14 3.01
CA GLN A 193 -7.10 -14.34 2.69
C GLN A 193 -7.66 -15.20 1.55
N ASP A 194 -8.89 -14.93 1.10
CA ASP A 194 -9.53 -15.73 0.05
C ASP A 194 -9.26 -15.16 -1.34
N PRO A 195 -8.65 -15.94 -2.25
CA PRO A 195 -8.29 -15.44 -3.56
C PRO A 195 -9.51 -15.07 -4.41
N ASP A 196 -10.66 -15.72 -4.24
CA ASP A 196 -11.83 -15.43 -5.08
C ASP A 196 -12.48 -14.11 -4.68
N SER A 197 -12.62 -13.83 -3.38
CA SER A 197 -13.21 -12.59 -2.91
C SER A 197 -12.34 -11.37 -3.23
N ILE A 198 -11.01 -11.51 -3.07
CA ILE A 198 -10.05 -10.47 -3.49
C ILE A 198 -10.06 -10.32 -5.00
N GLY A 199 -10.03 -11.42 -5.75
CA GLY A 199 -10.00 -11.41 -7.21
C GLY A 199 -11.25 -10.78 -7.83
N CYS A 200 -12.43 -11.05 -7.25
CA CYS A 200 -13.67 -10.39 -7.59
C CYS A 200 -13.57 -8.88 -7.36
N GLY A 201 -13.06 -8.47 -6.18
CA GLY A 201 -12.83 -7.07 -5.84
C GLY A 201 -11.89 -6.37 -6.82
N MET A 202 -10.74 -6.98 -7.14
CA MET A 202 -9.77 -6.45 -8.10
C MET A 202 -10.42 -6.21 -9.47
N ALA A 203 -11.11 -7.21 -10.01
CA ALA A 203 -11.80 -7.09 -11.30
C ALA A 203 -12.93 -6.05 -11.27
N PHE A 204 -13.67 -5.96 -10.17
CA PHE A 204 -14.75 -4.99 -9.99
C PHE A 204 -14.24 -3.55 -9.95
N LEU A 205 -13.15 -3.28 -9.22
CA LEU A 205 -12.54 -1.95 -9.18
C LEU A 205 -11.95 -1.57 -10.55
N SER A 206 -11.34 -2.51 -11.29
CA SER A 206 -10.95 -2.33 -12.70
C SER A 206 -12.14 -1.88 -13.55
N TRP A 207 -13.28 -2.54 -13.38
CA TRP A 207 -14.50 -2.21 -14.10
C TRP A 207 -15.03 -0.82 -13.75
N LEU A 208 -15.12 -0.46 -12.46
CA LEU A 208 -15.53 0.88 -12.04
C LEU A 208 -14.66 1.98 -12.65
N MET A 209 -13.34 1.77 -12.71
CA MET A 209 -12.42 2.69 -13.36
C MET A 209 -12.67 2.80 -14.86
N SER A 210 -13.03 1.70 -15.53
CA SER A 210 -13.43 1.70 -16.95
C SER A 210 -14.72 2.51 -17.21
N LEU A 211 -15.58 2.66 -16.19
CA LEU A 211 -16.75 3.54 -16.24
C LEU A 211 -16.41 5.03 -16.00
N GLY A 212 -15.12 5.35 -15.82
CA GLY A 212 -14.63 6.71 -15.61
C GLY A 212 -14.43 7.12 -14.16
N GLN A 213 -14.62 6.20 -13.20
CA GLN A 213 -14.30 6.47 -11.80
C GLN A 213 -12.79 6.55 -11.60
N THR A 214 -12.34 7.46 -10.73
CA THR A 214 -10.92 7.53 -10.38
C THR A 214 -10.63 6.64 -9.17
N LEU A 215 -9.41 6.10 -9.07
CA LEU A 215 -9.00 5.33 -7.89
C LEU A 215 -9.18 6.14 -6.59
N GLY A 216 -8.94 7.46 -6.61
CA GLY A 216 -9.18 8.30 -5.44
C GLY A 216 -10.65 8.41 -5.04
N ALA A 217 -11.56 8.53 -6.02
CA ALA A 217 -13.00 8.51 -5.73
C ALA A 217 -13.44 7.16 -5.16
N ILE A 218 -12.92 6.05 -5.71
CA ILE A 218 -13.16 4.69 -5.22
C ILE A 218 -12.67 4.54 -3.78
N ALA A 219 -11.42 4.91 -3.50
CA ALA A 219 -10.81 4.76 -2.18
C ALA A 219 -11.58 5.54 -1.11
N GLN A 220 -11.88 6.82 -1.38
CA GLN A 220 -12.61 7.67 -0.44
C GLN A 220 -14.04 7.20 -0.21
N ALA A 221 -14.72 6.69 -1.24
CA ALA A 221 -16.05 6.12 -1.09
C ALA A 221 -16.02 4.81 -0.31
N MET A 222 -15.07 3.90 -0.57
CA MET A 222 -14.92 2.65 0.17
C MET A 222 -14.66 2.90 1.66
N VAL A 223 -13.73 3.81 1.98
CA VAL A 223 -13.46 4.22 3.37
C VAL A 223 -14.70 4.80 4.04
N SER A 224 -15.50 5.57 3.31
CA SER A 224 -16.75 6.13 3.82
C SER A 224 -17.82 5.07 4.11
N LEU A 225 -17.82 3.94 3.40
CA LEU A 225 -18.74 2.83 3.67
C LEU A 225 -18.28 2.01 4.88
N GLY A 226 -16.98 1.95 5.12
CA GLY A 226 -16.37 1.25 6.25
C GLY A 226 -16.57 -0.27 6.20
N ASP A 227 -16.41 -0.92 7.36
CA ASP A 227 -16.25 -2.37 7.48
C ASP A 227 -17.46 -3.22 7.05
N SER A 228 -18.63 -2.61 6.91
CA SER A 228 -19.87 -3.30 6.50
C SER A 228 -20.27 -2.99 5.05
N GLY A 229 -19.51 -2.14 4.36
CA GLY A 229 -19.82 -1.69 3.01
C GLY A 229 -19.60 -2.76 1.96
N THR A 230 -20.53 -2.88 1.01
CA THR A 230 -20.35 -3.78 -0.15
C THR A 230 -19.81 -3.05 -1.38
N LEU A 231 -19.28 -3.82 -2.34
CA LEU A 231 -18.90 -3.28 -3.65
C LEU A 231 -20.14 -2.80 -4.43
N ALA A 232 -21.30 -3.40 -4.20
CA ALA A 232 -22.57 -2.93 -4.76
C ALA A 232 -22.99 -1.55 -4.22
N GLU A 233 -22.81 -1.32 -2.92
CA GLU A 233 -23.02 -0.01 -2.29
C GLU A 233 -22.02 1.03 -2.78
N LEU A 234 -20.75 0.63 -2.97
CA LEU A 234 -19.73 1.47 -3.60
C LEU A 234 -20.15 1.91 -5.01
N TYR A 235 -20.60 0.97 -5.84
CA TYR A 235 -21.12 1.27 -7.17
C TYR A 235 -22.30 2.23 -7.12
N GLN A 236 -23.25 2.02 -6.21
CA GLN A 236 -24.37 2.94 -6.02
C GLN A 236 -23.89 4.35 -5.66
N GLN A 237 -22.96 4.48 -4.72
CA GLN A 237 -22.44 5.76 -4.26
C GLN A 237 -21.70 6.52 -5.38
N LEU A 238 -20.92 5.81 -6.21
CA LEU A 238 -20.10 6.43 -7.25
C LEU A 238 -20.84 6.73 -8.55
N THR A 239 -21.85 5.92 -8.90
CA THR A 239 -22.54 6.03 -10.19
C THR A 239 -23.93 6.64 -10.05
N GLY A 240 -24.54 6.61 -8.86
CA GLY A 240 -25.94 6.95 -8.63
C GLY A 240 -26.93 5.88 -9.11
N ASN A 241 -26.46 4.76 -9.66
CA ASN A 241 -27.31 3.63 -10.05
C ASN A 241 -27.70 2.79 -8.81
N SER A 242 -28.68 1.91 -8.97
CA SER A 242 -29.09 0.99 -7.90
C SER A 242 -27.98 0.00 -7.58
N ALA A 243 -27.71 -0.27 -6.29
CA ALA A 243 -26.78 -1.32 -5.86
C ALA A 243 -27.14 -2.68 -6.48
N ALA A 244 -28.44 -2.99 -6.62
CA ALA A 244 -28.93 -4.22 -7.24
C ALA A 244 -28.55 -4.38 -8.73
N ASN A 245 -28.02 -3.33 -9.38
CA ASN A 245 -27.52 -3.40 -10.74
C ASN A 245 -26.02 -3.70 -10.81
N ALA A 246 -25.27 -3.57 -9.70
CA ALA A 246 -23.82 -3.67 -9.69
C ALA A 246 -23.33 -5.02 -10.23
N TRP A 247 -23.77 -6.12 -9.61
CA TRP A 247 -23.40 -7.47 -10.03
C TRP A 247 -23.81 -7.81 -11.48
N PRO A 248 -25.09 -7.67 -11.90
CA PRO A 248 -25.49 -8.05 -13.24
C PRO A 248 -24.82 -7.21 -14.34
N GLU A 249 -24.57 -5.91 -14.11
CA GLU A 249 -23.85 -5.07 -15.07
C GLU A 249 -22.36 -5.43 -15.13
N PHE A 250 -21.73 -5.66 -13.97
CA PHE A 250 -20.34 -6.07 -13.88
C PHE A 250 -20.09 -7.40 -14.59
N ILE A 251 -20.87 -8.44 -14.29
CA ILE A 251 -20.68 -9.75 -14.92
C ILE A 251 -20.99 -9.73 -16.40
N ALA A 252 -21.98 -8.95 -16.85
CA ALA A 252 -22.20 -8.75 -18.28
C ALA A 252 -20.96 -8.13 -18.95
N ALA A 253 -20.29 -7.17 -18.30
CA ALA A 253 -19.07 -6.56 -18.80
C ALA A 253 -17.89 -7.55 -18.82
N VAL A 254 -17.72 -8.36 -17.76
CA VAL A 254 -16.69 -9.41 -17.69
C VAL A 254 -16.87 -10.45 -18.79
N GLN A 255 -18.10 -10.91 -19.02
CA GLN A 255 -18.42 -11.88 -20.09
C GLN A 255 -18.20 -11.32 -21.49
N ALA A 256 -18.24 -10.01 -21.66
CA ALA A 256 -17.97 -9.33 -22.93
C ALA A 256 -16.46 -9.14 -23.21
N LEU A 257 -15.57 -9.45 -22.27
CA LEU A 257 -14.13 -9.31 -22.46
C LEU A 257 -13.62 -10.28 -23.53
N PRO A 258 -12.97 -9.78 -24.60
CA PRO A 258 -12.53 -10.62 -25.72
C PRO A 258 -11.44 -11.64 -25.33
N GLY A 259 -10.70 -11.38 -24.25
CA GLY A 259 -9.64 -12.26 -23.72
C GLY A 259 -9.99 -12.93 -22.40
N GLY A 260 -11.20 -12.71 -21.86
CA GLY A 260 -11.54 -13.09 -20.49
C GLY A 260 -10.72 -12.33 -19.44
N VAL A 261 -10.69 -12.88 -18.22
CA VAL A 261 -9.95 -12.32 -17.07
C VAL A 261 -8.58 -12.99 -16.98
N THR A 262 -7.53 -12.27 -17.41
CA THR A 262 -6.15 -12.79 -17.47
C THR A 262 -5.19 -12.10 -16.50
N SER A 263 -5.66 -11.08 -15.79
CA SER A 263 -4.95 -10.33 -14.75
C SER A 263 -5.97 -9.72 -13.78
N ASP A 264 -5.48 -9.07 -12.73
CA ASP A 264 -6.29 -8.24 -11.82
C ASP A 264 -6.83 -6.95 -12.47
N ASP A 265 -6.36 -6.62 -13.67
CA ASP A 265 -6.80 -5.47 -14.44
C ASP A 265 -7.43 -5.90 -15.78
N PRO A 266 -8.56 -6.64 -15.75
CA PRO A 266 -9.18 -7.15 -16.96
C PRO A 266 -9.72 -6.04 -17.88
N PHE A 267 -9.94 -4.82 -17.37
CA PHE A 267 -10.41 -3.67 -18.15
C PHE A 267 -9.28 -2.67 -18.52
N GLY A 268 -8.01 -2.98 -18.24
CA GLY A 268 -6.84 -2.26 -18.76
C GLY A 268 -6.63 -0.84 -18.21
N GLN A 269 -6.92 -0.61 -16.94
CA GLN A 269 -6.90 0.69 -16.27
C GLN A 269 -5.52 1.09 -15.72
N THR A 270 -4.66 0.14 -15.36
CA THR A 270 -3.28 0.41 -14.88
C THR A 270 -2.46 1.22 -15.88
N SER A 271 -2.61 0.94 -17.18
CA SER A 271 -1.91 1.64 -18.27
C SER A 271 -2.44 3.05 -18.59
N GLN A 272 -3.63 3.41 -18.09
CA GLN A 272 -4.28 4.69 -18.42
C GLN A 272 -4.00 5.81 -17.40
N LEU A 273 -3.41 5.46 -16.25
CA LEU A 273 -3.15 6.39 -15.15
C LEU A 273 -1.82 7.16 -15.30
N GLU A 274 -0.98 6.81 -16.28
CA GLU A 274 0.24 7.56 -16.61
C GLU A 274 -0.04 8.86 -17.40
N VAL A 275 -1.29 9.13 -17.81
CA VAL A 275 -1.63 10.18 -18.80
C VAL A 275 -2.58 11.27 -18.24
N ARG A 276 -2.67 11.47 -16.91
CA ARG A 276 -3.46 12.58 -16.35
C ARG A 276 -2.71 13.37 -15.29
#